data_AF-A0A3D2HU13-F1
#
_entry.id   AF-A0A3D2HU13-F1
#
_cell.length_a   1.000
_cell.length_b   1.000
_cell.length_c   1.000
_cell.angle_alpha   90.00
_cell.angle_beta   90.00
_cell.angle_gamma   90.00
#
_symmetry.space_group_name_H-M   'P 1'
#
loop_
_entity.id
_entity.type
_entity.pdbx_description
1 polymer ?
#
loop_
_entity_poly.entity_id
_entity_poly.type
_entity_poly.pdbx_seq_one_letter_code
_entity_poly.pdbx_strand_id
1 'polypeptide(L)' 'MEAYKKEFIEFMVDCEVLKFGSFVTKSGRNTPFFVNTGFYRTGAQLRRLGGYYARAIKEKFGLDFDV' A
#
# COMPACT_ATOMS: atom_id res chain seq x y z
N MET A 1 -9.43 13.58 -3.52
CA MET A 1 -8.86 12.23 -3.26
C MET A 1 -9.95 11.43 -2.57
N GLU A 2 -10.28 10.23 -3.07
CA GLU A 2 -11.24 9.34 -2.38
C GLU A 2 -10.80 9.10 -0.93
N ALA A 3 -11.74 9.14 0.02
CA ALA A 3 -11.44 9.03 1.46
C ALA A 3 -10.61 7.76 1.78
N TYR A 4 -10.93 6.64 1.14
CA TYR A 4 -10.23 5.38 1.35
C TYR A 4 -8.75 5.41 0.97
N LYS A 5 -8.35 6.23 -0.03
CA LYS A 5 -6.95 6.34 -0.46
C LYS A 5 -6.12 7.09 0.58
N LYS A 6 -6.72 8.10 1.23
CA LYS A 6 -6.08 8.83 2.33
C LYS A 6 -5.85 7.90 3.52
N GLU A 7 -6.88 7.16 3.92
CA GLU A 7 -6.80 6.16 5.00
C GLU A 7 -5.75 5.08 4.70
N PHE A 8 -5.63 4.66 3.44
CA PHE A 8 -4.62 3.68 3.05
C PHE A 8 -3.20 4.23 3.18
N ILE A 9 -2.96 5.48 2.77
CA ILE A 9 -1.65 6.13 2.92
C ILE A 9 -1.30 6.29 4.41
N GLU A 10 -2.24 6.73 5.24
CA GLU A 10 -2.06 6.85 6.69
C GLU A 10 -1.71 5.49 7.31
N PHE A 11 -2.44 4.44 6.93
CA PHE A 11 -2.12 3.06 7.33
C PHE A 11 -0.72 2.61 6.90
N MET A 12 -0.27 2.97 5.69
CA MET A 12 1.09 2.66 5.22
C MET A 12 2.16 3.36 6.06
N VAL A 13 1.93 4.61 6.48
CA VAL A 13 2.84 5.34 7.36
C VAL A 13 2.87 4.72 8.75
N ASP A 14 1.70 4.43 9.33
CA ASP A 14 1.57 3.80 10.66
C ASP A 14 2.26 2.44 10.73
N CYS A 15 2.24 1.67 9.64
CA CYS A 15 2.89 0.37 9.54
C CYS A 15 4.37 0.45 9.20
N GLU A 16 4.95 1.66 9.08
CA GLU A 16 6.31 1.89 8.60
C GLU A 16 6.60 1.34 7.19
N VAL A 17 5.54 1.08 6.40
CA VAL A 17 5.62 0.61 5.02
C VAL A 17 6.00 1.74 4.08
N LEU A 18 5.43 2.94 4.30
CA LEU A 18 5.82 4.16 3.61
C LEU A 18 6.75 4.98 4.51
N LYS A 19 7.99 5.17 4.07
CA LYS A 19 8.99 6.00 4.77
C LYS A 19 9.42 7.18 3.91
N PHE A 20 9.69 8.30 4.55
CA PHE A 20 10.22 9.52 3.91
C PHE A 20 11.68 9.72 4.31
N GLY A 21 12.50 10.21 3.37
CA GLY A 21 13.95 10.31 3.52
C GLY A 21 14.66 10.22 2.18
N SER A 22 15.97 10.01 2.17
CA SER A 22 16.73 9.84 0.93
C SER A 22 16.98 8.36 0.65
N PHE A 23 16.41 7.85 -0.44
CA PHE A 23 16.57 6.45 -0.86
C PHE A 23 17.03 6.36 -2.31
N VAL A 24 17.71 5.25 -2.64
CA VAL A 24 18.08 4.90 -4.02
C VAL A 24 17.26 3.67 -4.44
N THR A 25 16.51 3.78 -5.52
CA THR A 25 15.72 2.65 -6.05
C THR A 25 16.63 1.60 -6.72
N LYS A 26 16.08 0.42 -7.01
CA LYS A 26 16.78 -0.63 -7.78
C LYS A 26 17.25 -0.17 -9.17
N SER A 27 16.59 0.84 -9.74
CA SER A 27 16.98 1.45 -11.02
C SER A 27 18.05 2.56 -10.87
N GLY A 28 18.55 2.81 -9.66
CA GLY A 28 19.54 3.84 -9.37
C GLY A 28 18.98 5.25 -9.20
N ARG A 29 17.64 5.43 -9.21
CA ARG A 29 17.03 6.76 -9.05
C ARG A 29 16.98 7.15 -7.57
N ASN A 30 17.36 8.38 -7.27
CA ASN A 30 17.13 8.98 -5.96
C ASN A 30 15.63 9.30 -5.80
N THR A 31 15.05 8.99 -4.64
CA THR A 31 13.65 9.26 -4.30
C THR A 31 13.51 9.77 -2.86
N PRO A 32 12.58 10.71 -2.59
CA PRO A 32 12.34 11.24 -1.25
C PRO A 32 11.48 10.32 -0.38
N PHE A 33 11.03 9.17 -0.90
CA PHE A 33 10.26 8.18 -0.17
C PHE A 33 10.53 6.76 -0.68
N PHE A 34 10.28 5.78 0.18
CA PHE A 34 10.37 4.37 -0.15
C PHE A 34 9.17 3.60 0.40
N VAL A 35 8.67 2.65 -0.38
CA VAL A 35 7.58 1.75 0.01
C VAL A 35 8.14 0.35 0.14
N ASN A 36 8.06 -0.23 1.34
CA ASN A 36 8.41 -1.62 1.60
C ASN A 36 7.24 -2.33 2.28
N THR A 37 6.46 -3.06 1.49
CA THR A 37 5.29 -3.81 1.98
C THR A 37 5.65 -5.00 2.88
N GLY A 38 6.93 -5.37 3.00
CA GLY A 38 7.40 -6.37 3.96
C GLY A 38 7.25 -5.95 5.43
N PHE A 39 6.98 -4.67 5.72
CA PHE A 39 6.73 -4.20 7.09
C PHE A 39 5.31 -4.48 7.61
N TYR A 40 4.41 -5.00 6.77
CA TYR A 40 3.18 -5.64 7.24
C TYR A 40 3.49 -7.01 7.86
N ARG A 41 3.61 -7.04 9.19
CA ARG A 41 4.17 -8.19 9.94
C ARG A 41 3.13 -8.91 10.80
N THR A 42 1.92 -8.37 10.92
CA THR A 42 0.86 -8.93 11.78
C THR A 42 -0.36 -9.33 10.98
N GLY A 43 -1.11 -10.32 11.49
CA GLY A 43 -2.37 -10.74 10.86
C GLY A 43 -3.40 -9.59 10.74
N ALA A 44 -3.44 -8.68 11.71
CA ALA A 44 -4.30 -7.50 11.67
C ALA A 44 -3.94 -6.54 10.52
N GLN A 45 -2.63 -6.30 10.30
CA GLN A 45 -2.15 -5.50 9.18
C GLN A 45 -2.48 -6.16 7.84
N LEU A 46 -2.24 -7.47 7.70
CA LEU A 46 -2.55 -8.20 6.48
C LEU A 46 -4.05 -8.21 6.18
N ARG A 47 -4.91 -8.36 7.20
CA ARG A 47 -6.36 -8.26 7.05
C ARG A 47 -6.79 -6.88 6.53
N ARG A 48 -6.24 -5.80 7.10
CA ARG A 48 -6.53 -4.43 6.62
C ARG A 48 -6.03 -4.23 5.19
N LEU A 49 -4.81 -4.66 4.89
CA LEU A 49 -4.22 -4.60 3.54
C LEU A 49 -5.10 -5.32 2.51
N GLY A 50 -5.53 -6.55 2.80
CA GLY A 50 -6.44 -7.31 1.95
C GLY A 50 -7.77 -6.58 1.71
N GLY A 51 -8.32 -5.93 2.75
CA GLY A 51 -9.52 -5.10 2.63
C GLY A 51 -9.36 -3.92 1.66
N TYR A 52 -8.23 -3.21 1.71
CA TYR A 52 -7.94 -2.12 0.77
C TYR A 52 -7.84 -2.62 -0.67
N TYR A 53 -7.13 -3.73 -0.92
CA TYR A 53 -7.03 -4.35 -2.24
C TYR A 53 -8.38 -4.85 -2.75
N ALA A 54 -9.15 -5.57 -1.93
CA ALA A 54 -10.46 -6.08 -2.31
C ALA A 54 -11.43 -4.97 -2.72
N ARG A 55 -11.43 -3.85 -1.99
CA ARG A 55 -12.22 -2.66 -2.35
C ARG A 55 -11.78 -2.08 -3.69
N ALA A 56 -10.48 -1.86 -3.88
CA ALA A 56 -9.95 -1.28 -5.11
C ALA A 56 -10.21 -2.17 -6.34
N ILE A 57 -10.05 -3.49 -6.19
CA ILE A 57 -10.34 -4.47 -7.25
C ILE A 57 -11.83 -4.46 -7.59
N LYS A 58 -12.71 -4.55 -6.58
CA LYS A 58 -14.16 -4.53 -6.80
C LYS A 58 -14.64 -3.25 -7.46
N GLU A 59 -14.14 -2.08 -7.04
CA GLU A 59 -14.49 -0.78 -7.63
C GLU A 59 -14.01 -0.67 -9.09
N LYS A 60 -12.88 -1.28 -9.43
CA LYS A 60 -12.26 -1.13 -10.75
C LYS A 60 -12.68 -2.18 -11.78
N PHE A 61 -12.85 -3.42 -11.35
CA PHE A 61 -13.05 -4.59 -12.22
C PHE A 61 -14.33 -5.37 -11.89
N GLY A 62 -15.00 -5.07 -10.77
CA GLY A 62 -16.16 -5.85 -10.34
C GLY A 62 -15.78 -7.30 -10.04
N LEU A 63 -16.39 -8.24 -10.75
CA LEU A 63 -16.12 -9.68 -10.67
C LEU A 63 -15.62 -10.25 -12.01
N ASP A 64 -15.30 -9.37 -12.98
CA ASP A 64 -14.92 -9.76 -14.34
C ASP A 64 -13.40 -10.04 -14.41
N PHE A 65 -12.97 -11.10 -13.71
CA PHE A 65 -11.59 -11.58 -13.73
C PHE A 65 -11.50 -13.06 -13.33
N ASP A 66 -10.58 -13.77 -13.98
CA ASP A 66 -10.15 -15.12 -13.65
C ASP A 66 -8.66 -15.10 -13.21
N VAL A 67 -8.11 -16.24 -12.74
CA VAL A 67 -6.74 -16.34 -12.21
C VAL A 67 -5.73 -16.78 -13.26
#